data_AF-A0A8C6C492-F1
#
_entry.id   AF-A0A8C6C492-F1
#
_cell.length_a   1.000
_cell.length_b   1.000
_cell.length_c   1.000
_cell.angle_alpha   90.00
_cell.angle_beta   90.00
_cell.angle_gamma   90.00
#
_symmetry.space_group_name_H-M   'P 1'
#
loop_
_entity.id
_entity.type
_entity.pdbx_description
1 polymer ?
#
loop_
_entity_poly.entity_id
_entity_poly.type
_entity_poly.pdbx_seq_one_letter_code
_entity_poly.pdbx_strand_id
1 'polypeptide(L)'
;CLPPAHKACAVLPLQTQPVFVSQEQAHSVLHRPRRANWLLEELWPGSLERECREEFCSFEEAREIFQSEERTNQFWISYNDGDQCASRPCQNGGSCEDQLQSYLCFCLDGFEGRNCETDKKSQLICPNDNGGCEQPGGPVVTDNMFCAGYTDGSKDACKGDSGGPHATHFQGTWYLTGVVSWGEGCAAAGHFGVYTRVSQYTAWLRRLMGSPPPSGGLVRAPLLP
;
A
#
# COMPACT_ATOMS: atom_id res chain seq x y z
N CYS A 1 57.62 10.80 -52.44
CA CYS A 1 58.10 9.50 -52.93
C CYS A 1 56.94 8.52 -52.96
N LEU A 2 56.48 8.12 -54.14
CA LEU A 2 55.56 7.00 -54.31
C LEU A 2 56.32 5.67 -54.14
N PRO A 3 55.63 4.65 -53.63
CA PRO A 3 55.62 3.36 -54.31
C PRO A 3 54.18 2.83 -54.55
N PRO A 4 54.02 1.78 -55.39
CA PRO A 4 52.91 1.69 -56.34
C PRO A 4 51.96 0.49 -56.15
N ALA A 5 50.85 0.57 -56.89
CA ALA A 5 50.07 -0.49 -57.55
C ALA A 5 49.65 -1.74 -56.75
N HIS A 6 48.36 -2.09 -56.81
CA HIS A 6 47.90 -3.22 -57.64
C HIS A 6 46.37 -3.42 -57.60
N LYS A 7 45.83 -3.54 -58.83
CA LYS A 7 44.72 -4.41 -59.27
C LYS A 7 43.31 -4.13 -58.72
N ALA A 8 42.50 -3.55 -59.61
CA ALA A 8 41.04 -3.66 -59.57
C ALA A 8 40.62 -5.14 -59.65
N CYS A 9 39.80 -5.58 -58.69
CA CYS A 9 38.93 -6.75 -58.83
C CYS A 9 37.49 -6.25 -58.96
N ALA A 10 36.83 -6.66 -60.02
CA ALA A 10 35.42 -6.39 -60.26
C ALA A 10 34.57 -7.07 -59.17
N VAL A 11 33.80 -6.27 -58.44
CA VAL A 11 32.76 -6.76 -57.52
C VAL A 11 31.48 -6.86 -58.33
N LEU A 12 31.05 -8.10 -58.60
CA LEU A 12 29.67 -8.41 -59.00
C LEU A 12 28.74 -7.96 -57.86
N PRO A 13 27.58 -7.33 -58.14
CA PRO A 13 26.66 -6.97 -57.07
C PRO A 13 25.99 -8.24 -56.55
N LEU A 14 26.42 -8.70 -55.38
CA LEU A 14 25.61 -9.59 -54.55
C LEU A 14 24.38 -8.79 -54.11
N GLN A 15 23.21 -9.12 -54.66
CA GLN A 15 21.94 -8.70 -54.10
C GLN A 15 21.78 -9.39 -52.75
N THR A 16 22.19 -8.72 -51.68
CA THR A 16 21.79 -9.11 -50.33
C THR A 16 20.31 -8.75 -50.18
N GLN A 17 19.42 -9.71 -50.33
CA GLN A 17 18.10 -9.55 -49.73
C GLN A 17 18.27 -9.53 -48.21
N PRO A 18 17.70 -8.54 -47.50
CA PRO A 18 17.76 -8.53 -46.05
C PRO A 18 17.03 -9.76 -45.51
N VAL A 19 17.67 -10.46 -44.57
CA VAL A 19 17.09 -11.62 -43.84
C VAL A 19 15.94 -11.18 -42.93
N PHE A 20 15.79 -9.88 -42.68
CA PHE A 20 14.75 -9.31 -41.84
C PHE A 20 13.79 -8.43 -42.65
N VAL A 21 12.51 -8.73 -42.51
CA VAL A 21 11.38 -8.03 -43.13
C VAL A 21 10.93 -6.89 -42.20
N SER A 22 10.53 -5.73 -42.74
CA SER A 22 10.02 -4.63 -41.92
C SER A 22 8.66 -4.97 -41.28
N GLN A 23 8.29 -4.32 -40.17
CA GLN A 23 7.01 -4.56 -39.48
C GLN A 23 5.80 -4.41 -40.42
N GLU A 24 5.87 -3.44 -41.35
CA GLU A 24 4.84 -3.17 -42.35
C GLU A 24 4.72 -4.31 -43.39
N GLN A 25 5.83 -4.98 -43.69
CA GLN A 25 5.91 -6.07 -44.65
C GLN A 25 5.68 -7.45 -44.00
N ALA A 26 5.80 -7.58 -42.68
CA ALA A 26 5.56 -8.84 -41.97
C ALA A 26 4.10 -9.32 -42.08
N HIS A 27 3.15 -8.37 -42.20
CA HIS A 27 1.72 -8.66 -42.37
C HIS A 27 1.38 -9.43 -43.66
N SER A 28 2.23 -9.38 -44.69
CA SER A 28 2.03 -10.13 -45.94
C SER A 28 2.71 -11.49 -45.96
N VAL A 29 3.63 -11.76 -45.03
CA VAL A 29 4.40 -13.02 -44.96
C VAL A 29 3.73 -14.03 -44.03
N LEU A 30 3.09 -13.57 -42.95
CA LEU A 30 2.37 -14.42 -42.01
C LEU A 30 0.89 -14.57 -42.40
N HIS A 31 0.61 -15.30 -43.48
CA HIS A 31 -0.70 -15.94 -43.62
C HIS A 31 -0.67 -17.24 -42.82
N ARG A 32 -1.11 -17.20 -41.54
CA ARG A 32 -1.43 -18.42 -40.79
C ARG A 32 -2.59 -19.10 -41.54
N PRO A 33 -2.44 -20.29 -42.13
CA PRO A 33 -3.59 -21.02 -42.64
C PRO A 33 -4.51 -21.28 -41.44
N ARG A 34 -5.77 -20.82 -41.53
CA ARG A 34 -6.79 -21.09 -40.50
C ARG A 34 -6.85 -22.62 -40.30
N ARG A 35 -6.71 -23.10 -39.06
CA ARG A 35 -6.95 -24.52 -38.77
C ARG A 35 -8.42 -24.78 -39.07
N ALA A 36 -8.67 -25.53 -40.14
CA ALA A 36 -10.01 -25.98 -40.46
C ALA A 36 -10.44 -27.00 -39.41
N ASN A 37 -11.46 -26.69 -38.61
CA ASN A 37 -12.32 -27.69 -37.99
C ASN A 37 -13.79 -27.23 -38.05
N TRP A 38 -14.61 -28.09 -38.63
CA TRP A 38 -16.08 -28.25 -38.51
C TRP A 38 -17.01 -27.01 -38.37
N LEU A 39 -17.35 -26.44 -39.53
CA LEU A 39 -18.65 -25.89 -39.99
C LEU A 39 -19.44 -24.80 -39.21
N LEU A 40 -19.17 -24.41 -37.97
CA LEU A 40 -19.99 -23.34 -37.32
C LEU A 40 -19.24 -22.32 -36.45
N GLU A 41 -17.91 -22.33 -36.45
CA GLU A 41 -17.10 -21.49 -35.55
C GLU A 41 -16.73 -20.10 -36.13
N GLU A 42 -17.43 -19.63 -37.18
CA GLU A 42 -17.20 -18.29 -37.77
C GLU A 42 -18.41 -17.34 -37.71
N LEU A 43 -19.55 -17.76 -37.14
CA LEU A 43 -20.75 -16.91 -37.12
C LEU A 43 -20.82 -15.93 -35.94
N TRP A 44 -19.93 -16.06 -34.97
CA TRP A 44 -19.85 -15.16 -33.82
C TRP A 44 -18.39 -14.88 -33.51
N PRO A 45 -17.89 -13.63 -33.66
CA PRO A 45 -16.61 -13.27 -33.08
C PRO A 45 -16.70 -13.50 -31.58
N GLY A 46 -16.00 -14.53 -31.07
CA GLY A 46 -15.83 -14.75 -29.64
C GLY A 46 -15.04 -13.60 -29.03
N SER A 47 -15.13 -13.39 -27.71
CA SER A 47 -14.12 -12.56 -27.05
C SER A 47 -12.77 -13.26 -27.18
N LEU A 48 -11.67 -12.54 -27.45
CA LEU A 48 -10.34 -13.17 -27.57
C LEU A 48 -9.93 -13.95 -26.29
N GLU A 49 -10.48 -13.58 -25.13
CA GLU A 49 -10.39 -14.34 -23.88
C GLU A 49 -11.03 -15.74 -23.96
N ARG A 50 -12.11 -15.88 -24.73
CA ARG A 50 -12.78 -17.16 -25.00
C ARG A 50 -11.92 -18.04 -25.90
N GLU A 51 -11.33 -17.49 -26.96
CA GLU A 51 -10.43 -18.23 -27.86
C GLU A 51 -9.19 -18.76 -27.12
N CYS A 52 -8.56 -17.95 -26.27
CA CYS A 52 -7.42 -18.41 -25.45
C CYS A 52 -7.80 -19.55 -24.49
N ARG A 53 -9.03 -19.54 -23.92
CA ARG A 53 -9.53 -20.59 -23.03
C ARG A 53 -9.93 -21.87 -23.77
N GLU A 54 -10.38 -21.75 -25.02
CA GLU A 54 -10.88 -22.89 -25.82
C GLU A 54 -9.73 -23.64 -26.53
N GLU A 55 -8.63 -22.98 -26.92
CA GLU A 55 -7.58 -23.57 -27.78
C GLU A 55 -6.17 -23.67 -27.15
N PHE A 56 -6.05 -23.41 -25.84
CA PHE A 56 -4.77 -23.39 -25.11
C PHE A 56 -3.70 -22.46 -25.71
N CYS A 57 -3.73 -21.15 -25.37
CA CYS A 57 -2.77 -20.18 -25.90
C CYS A 57 -1.43 -20.12 -25.11
N SER A 58 -0.36 -19.71 -25.80
CA SER A 58 0.95 -19.43 -25.17
C SER A 58 1.03 -18.01 -24.57
N PHE A 59 2.02 -17.72 -23.71
CA PHE A 59 2.19 -16.37 -23.12
C PHE A 59 2.41 -15.30 -24.20
N GLU A 60 3.15 -15.62 -25.25
CA GLU A 60 3.40 -14.70 -26.37
C GLU A 60 2.12 -14.40 -27.13
N GLU A 61 1.24 -15.39 -27.31
CA GLU A 61 -0.09 -15.20 -27.93
C GLU A 61 -1.01 -14.37 -27.01
N ALA A 62 -1.03 -14.64 -25.70
CA ALA A 62 -1.80 -13.83 -24.75
C ALA A 62 -1.35 -12.36 -24.73
N ARG A 63 -0.05 -12.09 -24.87
CA ARG A 63 0.51 -10.73 -24.95
C ARG A 63 0.10 -9.97 -26.21
N GLU A 64 -0.19 -10.67 -27.30
CA GLU A 64 -0.73 -10.05 -28.52
C GLU A 64 -2.18 -9.60 -28.34
N ILE A 65 -2.92 -10.20 -27.41
CA ILE A 65 -4.33 -9.90 -27.11
C ILE A 65 -4.43 -8.67 -26.19
N PHE A 66 -3.66 -8.68 -25.11
CA PHE A 66 -3.67 -7.62 -24.13
C PHE A 66 -2.53 -6.66 -24.41
N GLN A 67 -2.84 -5.53 -25.07
CA GLN A 67 -1.85 -4.48 -25.38
C GLN A 67 -1.12 -3.92 -24.15
N SER A 68 -1.62 -4.16 -22.93
CA SER A 68 -0.97 -3.81 -21.66
C SER A 68 -0.37 -5.06 -21.01
N GLU A 69 0.87 -4.91 -20.54
CA GLU A 69 1.61 -5.94 -19.83
C GLU A 69 0.91 -6.34 -18.53
N GLU A 70 0.34 -5.38 -17.80
CA GLU A 70 -0.42 -5.64 -16.57
C GLU A 70 -1.64 -6.52 -16.83
N ARG A 71 -2.41 -6.23 -17.89
CA ARG A 71 -3.57 -7.04 -18.27
C ARG A 71 -3.17 -8.43 -18.75
N THR A 72 -2.06 -8.52 -19.49
CA THR A 72 -1.50 -9.81 -19.93
C THR A 72 -1.14 -10.67 -18.72
N ASN A 73 -0.46 -10.09 -17.73
CA ASN A 73 -0.04 -10.78 -16.53
C ASN A 73 -1.25 -11.22 -15.68
N GLN A 74 -2.23 -10.35 -15.46
CA GLN A 74 -3.46 -10.71 -14.73
C GLN A 74 -4.22 -11.86 -15.41
N PHE A 75 -4.36 -11.80 -16.73
CA PHE A 75 -4.97 -12.89 -17.49
C PHE A 75 -4.17 -14.20 -17.36
N TRP A 76 -2.85 -14.12 -17.53
CA TRP A 76 -1.96 -15.27 -17.53
C TRP A 76 -1.91 -15.99 -16.18
N ILE A 77 -1.92 -15.23 -15.08
CA ILE A 77 -2.00 -15.76 -13.71
C ILE A 77 -3.27 -16.61 -13.57
N SER A 78 -4.43 -16.00 -13.79
CA SER A 78 -5.72 -16.68 -13.65
C SER A 78 -5.90 -17.85 -14.64
N TYR A 79 -5.30 -17.77 -15.82
CA TYR A 79 -5.36 -18.82 -16.84
C TYR A 79 -4.57 -20.08 -16.44
N ASN A 80 -3.44 -19.94 -15.75
CA ASN A 80 -2.56 -21.05 -15.43
C ASN A 80 -3.01 -21.85 -14.18
N ASP A 81 -3.56 -21.19 -13.16
CA ASP A 81 -3.95 -21.85 -11.89
C ASP A 81 -5.27 -21.38 -11.28
N GLY A 82 -6.09 -20.63 -12.05
CA GLY A 82 -7.41 -20.17 -11.63
C GLY A 82 -7.39 -18.84 -10.88
N ASP A 83 -8.55 -18.19 -10.72
CA ASP A 83 -8.66 -16.97 -9.91
C ASP A 83 -8.77 -17.35 -8.41
N GLN A 84 -7.71 -17.12 -7.65
CA GLN A 84 -7.70 -17.40 -6.21
C GLN A 84 -8.51 -16.37 -5.40
N CYS A 85 -8.79 -15.20 -5.97
CA CYS A 85 -9.68 -14.20 -5.39
C CYS A 85 -11.18 -14.51 -5.58
N ALA A 86 -11.55 -15.46 -6.45
CA ALA A 86 -12.95 -15.84 -6.69
C ALA A 86 -13.71 -16.28 -5.44
N SER A 87 -13.01 -16.88 -4.47
CA SER A 87 -13.59 -17.30 -3.18
C SER A 87 -13.79 -16.15 -2.18
N ARG A 88 -13.35 -14.93 -2.53
CA ARG A 88 -13.34 -13.73 -1.67
C ARG A 88 -12.64 -14.00 -0.32
N PRO A 89 -11.35 -14.38 -0.32
CA PRO A 89 -10.64 -14.78 0.89
C PRO A 89 -10.36 -13.62 1.86
N CYS A 90 -10.24 -12.39 1.36
CA CYS A 90 -9.97 -11.21 2.18
C CYS A 90 -11.21 -10.77 2.96
N GLN A 91 -11.08 -10.72 4.28
CA GLN A 91 -12.11 -10.33 5.24
C GLN A 91 -12.08 -8.82 5.52
N ASN A 92 -13.04 -8.35 6.31
CA ASN A 92 -13.09 -6.98 6.86
C ASN A 92 -12.95 -5.86 5.82
N GLY A 93 -13.46 -6.09 4.61
CA GLY A 93 -13.43 -5.11 3.52
C GLY A 93 -12.08 -4.97 2.83
N GLY A 94 -11.13 -5.89 3.05
CA GLY A 94 -9.87 -5.91 2.32
C GLY A 94 -10.05 -6.21 0.83
N SER A 95 -9.15 -5.67 0.01
CA SER A 95 -9.10 -5.92 -1.44
C SER A 95 -8.22 -7.13 -1.74
N CYS A 96 -8.64 -7.98 -2.68
CA CYS A 96 -7.89 -9.16 -3.10
C CYS A 96 -7.19 -8.90 -4.44
N GLU A 97 -5.94 -9.32 -4.54
CA GLU A 97 -5.19 -9.38 -5.80
C GLU A 97 -4.68 -10.81 -6.04
N ASP A 98 -4.99 -11.31 -7.23
CA ASP A 98 -4.64 -12.64 -7.71
C ASP A 98 -3.15 -12.69 -8.08
N GLN A 99 -2.46 -13.78 -7.73
CA GLN A 99 -1.02 -13.96 -7.92
C GLN A 99 -0.73 -15.41 -8.36
N LEU A 100 0.46 -15.70 -8.89
CA LEU A 100 0.78 -17.10 -9.25
C LEU A 100 0.74 -18.00 -8.00
N GLN A 101 -0.09 -19.03 -8.05
CA GLN A 101 -0.31 -20.04 -7.02
C GLN A 101 -0.74 -19.49 -5.64
N SER A 102 -1.18 -18.22 -5.57
CA SER A 102 -1.47 -17.53 -4.32
C SER A 102 -2.35 -16.31 -4.56
N TYR A 103 -2.84 -15.68 -3.49
CA TYR A 103 -3.44 -14.36 -3.53
C TYR A 103 -2.78 -13.46 -2.49
N LEU A 104 -2.96 -12.15 -2.65
CA LEU A 104 -2.56 -11.13 -1.69
C LEU A 104 -3.80 -10.34 -1.25
N CYS A 105 -3.94 -10.13 0.06
CA CYS A 105 -4.97 -9.27 0.62
C CYS A 105 -4.39 -7.92 1.03
N PHE A 106 -4.97 -6.85 0.51
CA PHE A 106 -4.74 -5.48 0.95
C PHE A 106 -5.75 -5.10 2.03
N CYS A 107 -5.29 -5.05 3.27
CA CYS A 107 -6.15 -4.76 4.41
C CYS A 107 -6.40 -3.27 4.58
N LEU A 108 -7.61 -2.92 5.01
CA LEU A 108 -7.94 -1.56 5.45
C LEU A 108 -7.25 -1.22 6.77
N ASP A 109 -7.10 0.08 7.04
CA ASP A 109 -6.54 0.57 8.30
C ASP A 109 -7.31 0.00 9.49
N GLY A 110 -6.57 -0.62 10.42
CA GLY A 110 -7.12 -1.29 11.59
C GLY A 110 -7.23 -2.82 11.46
N PHE A 111 -6.97 -3.42 10.30
CA PHE A 111 -6.96 -4.88 10.14
C PHE A 111 -5.59 -5.42 9.70
N GLU A 112 -5.32 -6.68 10.06
CA GLU A 112 -4.11 -7.44 9.68
C GLU A 112 -4.38 -8.95 9.63
N GLY A 113 -3.35 -9.72 9.31
CA GLY A 113 -3.44 -11.15 9.03
C GLY A 113 -3.36 -11.42 7.52
N ARG A 114 -3.23 -12.71 7.16
CA ARG A 114 -3.10 -13.12 5.74
C ARG A 114 -4.34 -12.74 4.93
N ASN A 115 -5.49 -12.79 5.59
CA ASN A 115 -6.81 -12.58 5.03
C ASN A 115 -7.49 -11.35 5.65
N CYS A 116 -6.72 -10.45 6.29
CA CYS A 116 -7.28 -9.32 7.04
C CYS A 116 -8.27 -9.74 8.13
N GLU A 117 -8.13 -10.95 8.67
CA GLU A 117 -9.04 -11.57 9.63
C GLU A 117 -8.93 -10.98 11.04
N THR A 118 -7.83 -10.28 11.34
CA THR A 118 -7.54 -9.79 12.68
C THR A 118 -7.73 -8.28 12.76
N ASP A 119 -8.51 -7.84 13.75
CA ASP A 119 -8.61 -6.41 14.10
C ASP A 119 -7.40 -6.01 14.96
N LYS A 120 -6.58 -5.08 14.48
CA LYS A 120 -5.44 -4.51 15.22
C LYS A 120 -5.88 -3.92 16.57
N LYS A 121 -7.10 -3.40 16.68
CA LYS A 121 -7.66 -2.90 17.95
C LYS A 121 -7.93 -4.04 18.92
N SER A 122 -8.28 -5.22 18.43
CA SER A 122 -8.51 -6.41 19.27
C SER A 122 -7.21 -7.00 19.82
N GLN A 123 -6.09 -6.83 19.12
CA GLN A 123 -4.76 -7.20 19.61
C GLN A 123 -4.10 -6.13 20.48
N LEU A 124 -4.48 -4.86 20.31
CA LEU A 124 -4.24 -3.82 21.31
C LEU A 124 -5.19 -4.04 22.50
N ILE A 125 -5.01 -5.15 23.20
CA ILE A 125 -5.55 -5.33 24.54
C ILE A 125 -4.77 -4.35 25.42
N CYS A 126 -5.20 -3.08 25.43
CA CYS A 126 -5.04 -2.25 26.61
C CYS A 126 -5.98 -2.91 27.62
N PRO A 127 -5.49 -3.69 28.61
CA PRO A 127 -6.34 -4.49 29.50
C PRO A 127 -7.36 -3.62 30.25
N ASN A 128 -7.08 -2.33 30.29
CA ASN A 128 -7.90 -1.28 30.84
C ASN A 128 -8.07 -0.22 29.73
N ASP A 129 -9.30 0.27 29.50
CA ASP A 129 -9.51 1.48 28.70
C ASP A 129 -8.66 2.60 29.29
N ASN A 130 -7.78 3.18 28.48
CA ASN A 130 -6.79 4.16 28.92
C ASN A 130 -5.78 3.68 29.98
N GLY A 131 -5.54 2.37 30.11
CA GLY A 131 -4.51 1.82 31.01
C GLY A 131 -4.91 1.74 32.49
N GLY A 132 -6.17 1.98 32.84
CA GLY A 132 -6.65 1.91 34.23
C GLY A 132 -6.53 3.27 34.92
N CYS A 133 -6.70 4.32 34.12
CA CYS A 133 -6.73 5.73 34.49
C CYS A 133 -7.88 6.13 35.44
N GLU A 134 -8.62 5.16 35.98
CA GLU A 134 -9.71 5.42 36.91
C GLU A 134 -9.13 5.87 38.25
N GLN A 135 -9.04 7.20 38.43
CA GLN A 135 -8.58 7.80 39.68
C GLN A 135 -9.75 7.92 40.66
N PRO A 136 -9.72 7.25 41.84
CA PRO A 136 -10.81 7.31 42.80
C PRO A 136 -11.05 8.74 43.29
N GLY A 137 -12.21 9.32 42.96
CA GLY A 137 -12.55 10.70 43.33
C GLY A 137 -11.86 11.79 42.50
N GLY A 138 -11.09 11.41 41.47
CA GLY A 138 -10.44 12.34 40.55
C GLY A 138 -11.34 12.76 39.36
N PRO A 139 -10.93 13.78 38.60
CA PRO A 139 -11.62 14.18 37.37
C PRO A 139 -11.61 13.05 36.32
N VAL A 140 -12.68 12.97 35.53
CA VAL A 140 -12.81 11.97 34.46
C VAL A 140 -11.77 12.22 33.37
N VAL A 141 -10.96 11.20 33.08
CA VAL A 141 -9.99 11.23 31.99
C VAL A 141 -10.70 10.94 30.67
N THR A 142 -10.66 11.89 29.74
CA THR A 142 -11.32 11.78 28.42
C THR A 142 -10.44 11.10 27.37
N ASP A 143 -11.01 10.78 26.19
CA ASP A 143 -10.27 10.18 25.06
C ASP A 143 -9.10 11.03 24.53
N ASN A 144 -9.13 12.33 24.81
CA ASN A 144 -8.08 13.29 24.47
C ASN A 144 -6.92 13.28 25.48
N MET A 145 -6.95 12.38 26.46
CA MET A 145 -6.01 12.31 27.57
C MET A 145 -5.56 10.87 27.82
N PHE A 146 -4.42 10.72 28.47
CA PHE A 146 -3.95 9.46 29.03
C PHE A 146 -3.15 9.70 30.31
N CYS A 147 -3.01 8.67 31.13
CA CYS A 147 -2.24 8.75 32.37
C CYS A 147 -0.90 8.06 32.22
N ALA A 148 0.10 8.60 32.92
CA ALA A 148 1.38 7.96 33.10
C ALA A 148 1.93 8.35 34.47
N GLY A 149 2.66 7.44 35.12
CA GLY A 149 3.20 7.66 36.44
C GLY A 149 3.26 6.38 37.25
N TYR A 150 3.47 6.51 38.55
CA TYR A 150 3.61 5.40 39.47
C TYR A 150 2.58 5.51 40.59
N THR A 151 1.82 4.43 40.81
CA THR A 151 0.75 4.39 41.82
C THR A 151 1.26 4.53 43.26
N ASP A 152 2.54 4.28 43.49
CA ASP A 152 3.18 4.44 44.80
C ASP A 152 3.50 5.90 45.15
N GLY A 153 3.27 6.84 44.23
CA GLY A 153 3.60 8.24 44.43
C GLY A 153 5.10 8.52 44.47
N SER A 154 5.93 7.66 43.87
CA SER A 154 7.38 7.86 43.86
C SER A 154 7.83 8.94 42.87
N LYS A 155 7.18 9.04 41.71
CA LYS A 155 7.59 9.91 40.60
C LYS A 155 6.39 10.38 39.79
N ASP A 156 6.45 11.65 39.40
CA ASP A 156 5.44 12.28 38.57
C ASP A 156 6.00 13.55 37.91
N ALA A 157 5.34 14.03 36.86
CA ALA A 157 5.50 15.41 36.43
C ALA A 157 4.79 16.35 37.43
N CYS A 158 5.19 17.62 37.49
CA CYS A 158 4.65 18.54 38.48
C CYS A 158 4.31 19.92 37.91
N LYS A 159 3.80 20.77 38.78
CA LYS A 159 3.49 22.17 38.46
C LYS A 159 4.74 22.87 37.95
N GLY A 160 4.62 23.45 36.76
CA GLY A 160 5.75 24.06 36.04
C GLY A 160 6.19 23.25 34.81
N ASP A 161 5.88 21.95 34.77
CA ASP A 161 6.23 21.09 33.63
C ASP A 161 5.16 21.09 32.53
N SER A 162 4.01 21.73 32.75
CA SER A 162 2.90 21.81 31.79
C SER A 162 3.37 22.35 30.43
N GLY A 163 3.01 21.64 29.35
CA GLY A 163 3.52 21.92 28.01
C GLY A 163 4.80 21.15 27.64
N GLY A 164 5.47 20.56 28.63
CA GLY A 164 6.63 19.69 28.43
C GLY A 164 6.30 18.37 27.72
N PRO A 165 7.28 17.74 27.07
CA PRO A 165 7.06 16.55 26.27
C PRO A 165 7.00 15.28 27.14
N HIS A 166 6.00 14.44 26.87
CA HIS A 166 6.08 13.01 27.16
C HIS A 166 6.54 12.31 25.88
N ALA A 167 7.76 11.79 25.89
CA ALA A 167 8.40 11.20 24.73
C ALA A 167 8.54 9.68 24.88
N THR A 168 8.23 8.94 23.81
CA THR A 168 8.34 7.48 23.76
C THR A 168 9.42 7.09 22.76
N HIS A 169 10.32 6.20 23.17
CA HIS A 169 11.37 5.68 22.30
C HIS A 169 10.90 4.41 21.58
N PHE A 170 11.03 4.37 20.26
CA PHE A 170 10.70 3.21 19.43
C PHE A 170 11.71 3.10 18.28
N GLN A 171 12.30 1.91 18.11
CA GLN A 171 13.26 1.61 17.04
C GLN A 171 14.38 2.66 16.84
N GLY A 172 14.96 3.15 17.93
CA GLY A 172 16.06 4.13 17.87
C GLY A 172 15.62 5.58 17.68
N THR A 173 14.32 5.85 17.63
CA THR A 173 13.76 7.20 17.42
C THR A 173 12.83 7.58 18.57
N TRP A 174 12.84 8.86 18.93
CA TRP A 174 11.95 9.43 19.94
C TRP A 174 10.74 10.09 19.29
N TYR A 175 9.55 9.77 19.78
CA TYR A 175 8.28 10.29 19.32
C TYR A 175 7.56 11.03 20.43
N LEU A 176 6.96 12.18 20.11
CA LEU A 176 6.09 12.91 21.03
C LEU A 176 4.75 12.19 21.13
N THR A 177 4.45 11.63 22.29
CA THR A 177 3.21 10.87 22.53
C THR A 177 2.24 11.60 23.46
N GLY A 178 2.76 12.45 24.34
CA GLY A 178 1.93 13.25 25.23
C GLY A 178 2.51 14.62 25.55
N VAL A 179 1.66 15.46 26.13
CA VAL A 179 2.05 16.76 26.68
C VAL A 179 1.61 16.80 28.13
N VAL A 180 2.51 17.16 29.05
CA VAL A 180 2.19 17.30 30.48
C VAL A 180 1.01 18.26 30.63
N SER A 181 -0.05 17.81 31.29
CA SER A 181 -1.30 18.56 31.39
C SER A 181 -1.64 18.89 32.85
N TRP A 182 -2.09 17.91 33.63
CA TRP A 182 -2.59 18.11 34.99
C TRP A 182 -2.43 16.85 35.85
N GLY A 183 -2.68 16.97 37.16
CA GLY A 183 -2.68 15.86 38.10
C GLY A 183 -3.21 16.30 39.48
N GLU A 184 -3.63 15.35 40.30
CA GLU A 184 -4.05 15.60 41.70
C GLU A 184 -2.80 15.67 42.59
N GLY A 185 -2.28 16.88 42.79
CA GLY A 185 -0.95 17.06 43.38
C GLY A 185 0.17 16.61 42.42
N CYS A 186 1.33 16.26 42.97
CA CYS A 186 2.43 15.68 42.20
C CYS A 186 2.92 14.46 42.97
N ALA A 187 3.05 13.32 42.29
CA ALA A 187 3.51 12.07 42.89
C ALA A 187 2.66 11.68 44.12
N ALA A 188 1.34 11.90 44.04
CA ALA A 188 0.41 11.48 45.07
C ALA A 188 0.14 9.97 44.93
N ALA A 189 0.23 9.24 46.05
CA ALA A 189 -0.08 7.81 46.05
C ALA A 189 -1.52 7.56 45.56
N GLY A 190 -1.69 6.54 44.72
CA GLY A 190 -2.96 6.20 44.08
C GLY A 190 -3.38 7.12 42.93
N HIS A 191 -2.58 8.12 42.58
CA HIS A 191 -2.86 9.05 41.47
C HIS A 191 -1.75 9.00 40.42
N PHE A 192 -2.10 9.42 39.20
CA PHE A 192 -1.19 9.49 38.07
C PHE A 192 -1.17 10.92 37.52
N GLY A 193 -0.05 11.30 36.90
CA GLY A 193 0.00 12.46 36.02
C GLY A 193 -0.86 12.21 34.79
N VAL A 194 -1.60 13.24 34.36
CA VAL A 194 -2.46 13.22 33.19
C VAL A 194 -1.84 14.06 32.08
N TYR A 195 -1.81 13.46 30.89
CA TYR A 195 -1.16 14.00 29.70
C TYR A 195 -2.17 14.14 28.58
N THR A 196 -2.04 15.21 27.79
CA THR A 196 -2.80 15.35 26.55
C THR A 196 -2.34 14.27 25.57
N ARG A 197 -3.27 13.53 24.99
CA ARG A 197 -3.01 12.47 24.01
C ARG A 197 -2.71 13.07 22.64
N VAL A 198 -1.43 13.19 22.28
CA VAL A 198 -1.01 13.88 21.05
C VAL A 198 -1.53 13.20 19.79
N SER A 199 -1.76 11.88 19.81
CA SER A 199 -2.28 11.13 18.65
C SER A 199 -3.61 11.71 18.12
N GLN A 200 -4.49 12.19 19.01
CA GLN A 200 -5.78 12.81 18.63
C GLN A 200 -5.63 14.15 17.90
N TYR A 201 -4.48 14.80 18.04
CA TYR A 201 -4.22 16.14 17.50
C TYR A 201 -3.27 16.13 16.30
N THR A 202 -2.76 14.97 15.86
CA THR A 202 -1.75 14.90 14.80
C THR A 202 -2.22 15.50 13.47
N ALA A 203 -3.43 15.18 13.03
CA ALA A 203 -4.01 15.75 11.80
C ALA A 203 -4.22 17.26 11.92
N TRP A 204 -4.73 17.71 13.07
CA TRP A 204 -4.95 19.13 13.36
C TRP A 204 -3.64 19.93 13.36
N LEU A 205 -2.59 19.42 14.03
CA LEU A 205 -1.26 20.03 14.06
C LEU A 205 -0.65 20.14 12.67
N ARG A 206 -0.69 19.05 11.88
CA ARG A 206 -0.17 19.05 10.50
C ARG A 206 -0.85 20.10 9.63
N ARG A 207 -2.18 20.21 9.73
CA ARG A 207 -2.94 21.22 8.98
C ARG A 207 -2.53 22.64 9.37
N LEU A 208 -2.34 22.92 10.66
CA LEU A 208 -1.93 24.24 11.11
C LEU A 208 -0.52 24.60 10.66
N MET A 209 0.43 23.66 10.73
CA MET A 209 1.79 23.87 10.24
C MET A 209 1.83 24.15 8.72
N GLY A 210 0.86 23.64 7.96
CA GLY A 210 0.72 23.92 6.53
C GLY A 210 -0.07 25.19 6.20
N SER A 211 -0.65 25.88 7.19
CA SER A 211 -1.50 27.06 6.97
C SER A 211 -0.70 28.38 7.07
N PRO A 212 -1.15 29.46 6.41
CA PRO A 212 -0.50 30.77 6.53
C PRO A 212 -0.49 31.25 8.00
N PRO A 213 0.57 31.93 8.45
CA PRO A 213 0.65 32.41 9.80
C PRO A 213 -0.46 33.45 10.08
N PRO A 214 -1.12 33.38 11.24
CA PRO A 214 -2.16 34.31 11.59
C PRO A 214 -1.59 35.71 11.89
N SER A 215 -2.38 36.74 11.62
CA SER A 215 -2.00 38.16 11.77
C SER A 215 -2.19 38.73 13.19
N GLY A 216 -2.19 37.88 14.23
CA GLY A 216 -2.47 38.30 15.61
C GLY A 216 -1.91 37.35 16.67
N GLY A 217 -2.17 37.67 17.94
CA GLY A 217 -1.69 36.92 19.12
C GLY A 217 -2.37 35.55 19.30
N LEU A 218 -3.19 35.39 20.34
CA LEU A 218 -3.86 34.11 20.59
C LEU A 218 -4.82 33.74 19.45
N VAL A 219 -4.64 32.55 18.88
CA VAL A 219 -5.48 32.02 17.82
C VAL A 219 -6.20 30.77 18.27
N ARG A 220 -7.49 30.70 17.96
CA ARG A 220 -8.31 29.50 18.14
C ARG A 220 -8.57 28.88 16.78
N ALA A 221 -8.21 27.62 16.61
CA ALA A 221 -8.45 26.87 15.38
C ALA A 221 -9.42 25.71 15.64
N PRO A 222 -10.35 25.41 14.73
CA PRO A 222 -11.32 24.34 14.92
C PRO A 222 -10.64 22.97 14.96
N LEU A 223 -10.97 22.16 15.96
CA LEU A 223 -10.63 20.74 15.97
C LEU A 223 -11.68 20.02 15.12
N LEU A 224 -11.36 19.74 13.86
CA LEU A 224 -12.24 18.98 12.98
C LEU A 224 -12.01 17.48 13.25
N PRO A 225 -13.06 16.65 13.21
CA PRO A 225 -12.93 15.20 13.31
C PRO A 225 -12.13 14.60 12.15
#